data_AF-A0A820QZF7-F1
#
_entry.id   AF-A0A820QZF7-F1
#
_cell.length_a   1.000
_cell.length_b   1.000
_cell.length_c   1.000
_cell.angle_alpha   90.00
_cell.angle_beta   90.00
_cell.angle_gamma   90.00
#
_symmetry.space_group_name_H-M   'P 1'
#
loop_
_entity.id
_entity.type
_entity.pdbx_description
1 polymer ?
#
loop_
_entity_poly.entity_id
_entity_poly.type
_entity_poly.pdbx_seq_one_letter_code
_entity_poly.pdbx_strand_id
1 'polypeptide(L)'
;MIHQKYPNLSITTSIGKNVNYLDAQISQINGQLRTTINHDQDIEPRALSFISDHPPVMYSTLIQACRIRAALLCSKESHFHNERRDIQVIFVQNGYSIEFIREHVEQFFQDFHVSN
;
A
#
# COMPACT_ATOMS: atom_id res chain seq x y z
N MET A 1 -4.18 30.49 18.52
CA MET A 1 -4.64 29.94 17.22
C MET A 1 -3.44 29.35 16.49
N ILE A 2 -3.49 28.09 16.03
CA ILE A 2 -2.34 27.37 15.43
C ILE A 2 -1.65 28.19 14.32
N HIS A 3 -2.43 28.93 13.53
CA HIS A 3 -1.94 29.79 12.46
C HIS A 3 -1.09 31.00 12.92
N GLN A 4 -1.31 31.51 14.13
CA GLN A 4 -0.45 32.57 14.72
C GLN A 4 0.93 32.05 15.13
N LYS A 5 1.04 30.74 15.42
CA LYS A 5 2.29 30.12 15.86
C LYS A 5 3.06 29.46 14.72
N TYR A 6 2.35 29.04 13.66
CA TYR A 6 2.90 28.36 12.49
C TYR A 6 2.25 28.90 11.20
N PRO A 7 2.76 30.03 10.65
CA PRO A 7 2.15 30.71 9.51
C PRO A 7 2.17 29.86 8.22
N ASN A 8 3.06 28.87 8.14
CA ASN A 8 3.18 27.97 6.98
C ASN A 8 2.31 26.71 7.08
N LEU A 9 1.55 26.55 8.18
CA LEU A 9 0.69 25.39 8.38
C LEU A 9 -0.76 25.76 8.05
N SER A 10 -1.31 25.22 6.96
CA SER A 10 -2.73 25.34 6.63
C SER A 10 -3.46 24.04 6.99
N ILE A 11 -4.61 24.15 7.66
CA ILE A 11 -5.49 23.02 7.94
C ILE A 11 -6.69 23.17 7.01
N THR A 12 -6.87 22.19 6.12
CA THR A 12 -8.04 22.13 5.25
C THR A 12 -9.03 21.14 5.84
N THR A 13 -10.27 21.59 6.07
CA THR A 13 -11.36 20.72 6.52
C THR A 13 -12.24 20.39 5.33
N SER A 14 -12.49 19.11 5.10
CA SER A 14 -13.45 18.64 4.11
C SER A 14 -14.41 17.64 4.75
N ILE A 15 -15.65 17.63 4.28
CA ILE A 15 -16.66 16.65 4.66
C ILE A 15 -17.02 15.90 3.38
N GLY A 16 -16.84 14.58 3.40
CA GLY A 16 -17.09 13.74 2.25
C GLY A 16 -17.34 12.29 2.67
N LYS A 17 -17.86 11.50 1.74
CA LYS A 17 -17.97 10.04 1.93
C LYS A 17 -16.62 9.34 1.85
N ASN A 18 -15.64 9.98 1.22
CA ASN A 18 -14.28 9.50 1.06
C ASN A 18 -13.30 10.60 1.47
N VAL A 19 -12.22 10.25 2.15
CA VAL A 19 -11.12 11.13 2.51
C VAL A 19 -9.81 10.38 2.27
N ASN A 20 -8.91 10.98 1.50
CA ASN A 20 -7.55 10.47 1.32
C ASN A 20 -6.65 11.16 2.33
N TYR A 21 -5.86 10.37 3.07
CA TYR A 21 -4.89 10.88 4.02
C TYR A 21 -3.63 10.02 3.96
N LEU A 22 -2.51 10.64 3.54
CA LEU A 22 -1.28 9.92 3.22
C LEU A 22 -1.59 8.79 2.23
N ASP A 23 -1.26 7.57 2.63
CA ASP A 23 -1.38 6.33 1.87
C ASP A 23 -2.72 5.62 2.07
N ALA A 24 -3.64 6.21 2.84
CA ALA A 24 -4.92 5.60 3.19
C ALA A 24 -6.08 6.35 2.55
N GLN A 25 -6.97 5.59 1.91
CA GLN A 25 -8.30 6.07 1.55
C GLN A 25 -9.29 5.58 2.61
N ILE A 26 -9.95 6.53 3.26
CA ILE A 26 -10.98 6.29 4.27
C ILE A 26 -12.33 6.53 3.60
N SER A 27 -13.21 5.54 3.62
CA SER A 27 -14.55 5.63 3.05
C SER A 27 -15.62 5.25 4.08
N GLN A 28 -16.79 5.88 3.99
CA GLN A 28 -17.96 5.49 4.78
C GLN A 28 -18.89 4.64 3.92
N ILE A 29 -19.11 3.39 4.36
CA ILE A 29 -19.99 2.45 3.67
C ILE A 29 -20.95 1.85 4.72
N ASN A 30 -22.26 2.07 4.54
CA ASN A 30 -23.32 1.53 5.38
C ASN A 30 -23.15 1.79 6.89
N GLY A 31 -22.75 3.01 7.26
CA GLY A 31 -22.54 3.40 8.65
C GLY A 31 -21.15 3.05 9.20
N GLN A 32 -20.33 2.31 8.45
CA GLN A 32 -19.02 1.85 8.90
C GLN A 32 -17.89 2.54 8.12
N LEU A 33 -16.83 2.91 8.84
CA LEU A 33 -15.60 3.36 8.21
C LEU A 33 -14.85 2.16 7.64
N ARG A 34 -14.35 2.33 6.42
CA ARG A 34 -13.48 1.38 5.74
C ARG A 34 -12.21 2.08 5.31
N THR A 35 -11.11 1.35 5.36
CA THR A 35 -9.82 1.84 4.92
C THR A 35 -9.25 0.91 3.86
N THR A 36 -8.65 1.52 2.85
CA THR A 36 -7.94 0.89 1.72
C THR A 36 -6.67 1.68 1.45
N ILE A 37 -5.76 1.12 0.65
CA ILE A 37 -4.64 1.89 0.13
C ILE A 37 -5.18 2.97 -0.81
N ASN A 38 -4.71 4.20 -0.61
CA ASN A 38 -4.93 5.29 -1.56
C ASN A 38 -3.89 5.16 -2.66
N HIS A 39 -4.36 4.82 -3.85
CA HIS A 39 -3.51 4.68 -5.01
C HIS A 39 -3.44 5.99 -5.80
N ASP A 40 -2.24 6.56 -5.95
CA ASP A 40 -2.00 7.72 -6.82
C ASP A 40 -1.50 7.24 -8.19
N GLN A 41 -2.40 7.25 -9.17
CA GLN A 41 -2.16 6.74 -10.51
C GLN A 41 -1.02 7.46 -11.25
N ASP A 42 -0.69 8.69 -10.85
CA ASP A 42 0.41 9.45 -11.46
C ASP A 42 1.79 9.00 -10.92
N ILE A 43 1.82 8.32 -9.77
CA ILE A 43 3.04 7.96 -9.03
C ILE A 43 3.26 6.44 -8.98
N GLU A 44 2.22 5.63 -8.80
CA GLU A 44 2.32 4.21 -8.43
C GLU A 44 2.65 3.16 -9.49
N PRO A 45 2.65 3.40 -10.83
CA PRO A 45 3.19 2.36 -11.70
C PRO A 45 4.71 2.15 -11.53
N ARG A 46 5.38 2.97 -10.71
CA ARG A 46 6.83 2.99 -10.50
C ARG A 46 7.24 2.29 -9.20
N ALA A 47 7.02 0.99 -9.09
CA ALA A 47 7.88 0.21 -8.19
C ALA A 47 9.33 0.29 -8.69
N LEU A 48 10.30 0.04 -7.81
CA LEU A 48 11.71 -0.04 -8.21
C LEU A 48 11.85 -1.11 -9.31
N SER A 49 12.27 -0.72 -10.51
CA SER A 49 12.28 -1.67 -11.64
C SER A 49 13.34 -2.75 -11.43
N PHE A 50 13.03 -4.02 -11.69
CA PHE A 50 13.99 -5.12 -11.48
C PHE A 50 15.25 -5.00 -12.37
N ILE A 51 15.16 -4.23 -13.45
CA ILE A 51 16.29 -3.92 -14.35
C ILE A 51 17.23 -2.83 -13.81
N SER A 52 16.86 -2.12 -12.75
CA SER A 52 17.81 -1.22 -12.09
C SER A 52 18.85 -2.08 -11.36
N ASP A 53 20.12 -1.70 -11.34
CA ASP A 53 21.19 -2.56 -10.83
C ASP A 53 21.27 -2.48 -9.29
N HIS A 54 20.14 -2.69 -8.60
CA HIS A 54 20.06 -2.62 -7.14
C HIS A 54 20.34 -3.97 -6.48
N PRO A 55 20.81 -3.96 -5.22
CA PRO A 55 21.01 -5.18 -4.46
C PRO A 55 19.71 -6.00 -4.34
N PRO A 56 19.76 -7.34 -4.46
CA PRO A 56 18.59 -8.21 -4.33
C PRO A 56 17.77 -8.01 -3.05
N VAL A 57 18.42 -7.64 -1.95
CA VAL A 57 17.78 -7.31 -0.67
C VAL A 57 16.81 -6.12 -0.77
N MET A 58 17.07 -5.15 -1.65
CA MET A 58 16.15 -4.02 -1.81
C MET A 58 14.83 -4.45 -2.44
N TYR A 59 14.88 -5.38 -3.38
CA TYR A 59 13.70 -5.93 -4.05
C TYR A 59 12.81 -6.73 -3.12
N SER A 60 13.40 -7.61 -2.31
CA SER A 60 12.65 -8.37 -1.31
C SER A 60 12.04 -7.47 -0.23
N THR A 61 12.81 -6.48 0.25
CA THR A 61 12.36 -5.51 1.26
C THR A 61 11.19 -4.68 0.74
N LEU A 62 11.24 -4.24 -0.52
CA LEU A 62 10.17 -3.46 -1.13
C LEU A 62 8.86 -4.24 -1.21
N ILE A 63 8.92 -5.49 -1.69
CA ILE A 63 7.75 -6.38 -1.73
C ILE A 63 7.14 -6.56 -0.33
N GLN A 64 7.99 -6.81 0.68
CA GLN A 64 7.54 -7.01 2.05
C GLN A 64 6.89 -5.75 2.63
N ALA A 65 7.50 -4.59 2.42
CA ALA A 65 6.99 -3.31 2.90
C ALA A 65 5.61 -2.98 2.32
N CYS A 66 5.40 -3.19 1.01
CA CYS A 66 4.09 -2.98 0.37
C CYS A 66 2.99 -3.85 1.01
N ARG A 67 3.30 -5.11 1.34
CA ARG A 67 2.32 -6.02 1.96
C ARG A 67 2.05 -5.73 3.42
N ILE A 68 3.06 -5.38 4.20
CA ILE A 68 2.86 -4.91 5.58
C ILE A 68 1.96 -3.67 5.58
N ARG A 69 2.22 -2.73 4.67
CA ARG A 69 1.37 -1.54 4.50
C ARG A 69 -0.07 -1.91 4.14
N ALA A 70 -0.27 -2.83 3.20
CA ALA A 70 -1.60 -3.34 2.86
C ALA A 70 -2.32 -3.96 4.07
N ALA A 71 -1.63 -4.79 4.87
CA ALA A 71 -2.20 -5.44 6.05
C ALA A 71 -2.58 -4.43 7.15
N LEU A 72 -1.80 -3.36 7.31
CA LEU A 72 -2.07 -2.32 8.30
C LEU A 72 -3.21 -1.39 7.88
N LEU A 73 -3.33 -1.08 6.59
CA LEU A 73 -4.26 -0.07 6.10
C LEU A 73 -5.60 -0.62 5.61
N CYS A 74 -5.68 -1.89 5.21
CA CYS A 74 -6.95 -2.49 4.78
C CYS A 74 -7.78 -2.96 5.98
N SER A 75 -8.92 -2.33 6.26
CA SER A 75 -9.77 -2.72 7.40
C SER A 75 -10.58 -4.00 7.19
N LYS A 76 -10.57 -4.54 5.97
CA LYS A 76 -11.25 -5.79 5.59
C LYS A 76 -10.25 -6.69 4.88
N GLU A 77 -10.32 -7.98 5.21
CA GLU A 77 -9.47 -9.00 4.60
C GLU A 77 -9.62 -9.05 3.08
N SER A 78 -10.84 -8.90 2.55
CA SER A 78 -11.08 -8.84 1.11
C SER A 78 -10.34 -7.69 0.42
N HIS A 79 -10.23 -6.54 1.08
CA HIS A 79 -9.48 -5.40 0.55
C HIS A 79 -7.98 -5.66 0.60
N PHE A 80 -7.49 -6.30 1.65
CA PHE A 80 -6.09 -6.75 1.72
C PHE A 80 -5.76 -7.72 0.58
N HIS A 81 -6.64 -8.70 0.29
CA HIS A 81 -6.41 -9.66 -0.79
C HIS A 81 -6.41 -9.00 -2.18
N ASN A 82 -7.28 -8.00 -2.39
CA ASN A 82 -7.28 -7.21 -3.62
C ASN A 82 -5.97 -6.42 -3.75
N GLU A 83 -5.58 -5.69 -2.70
CA GLU A 83 -4.34 -4.93 -2.66
C GLU A 83 -3.11 -5.82 -2.90
N ARG A 84 -3.08 -7.00 -2.27
CA ARG A 84 -2.02 -7.99 -2.46
C ARG A 84 -1.93 -8.43 -3.92
N ARG A 85 -3.05 -8.56 -4.63
CA ARG A 85 -3.07 -8.92 -6.05
C ARG A 85 -2.54 -7.75 -6.89
N ASP A 86 -2.96 -6.54 -6.60
CA ASP A 86 -2.54 -5.34 -7.32
C ASP A 86 -1.03 -5.11 -7.17
N ILE A 87 -0.50 -5.28 -5.95
CA ILE A 87 0.94 -5.28 -5.67
C ILE A 87 1.68 -6.29 -6.56
N GLN A 88 1.19 -7.54 -6.65
CA GLN A 88 1.82 -8.56 -7.50
C GLN A 88 1.83 -8.15 -8.98
N VAL A 89 0.73 -7.58 -9.48
CA VAL A 89 0.65 -7.08 -10.86
C VAL A 89 1.67 -5.97 -11.09
N ILE A 90 1.80 -5.02 -10.17
CA ILE A 90 2.79 -3.94 -10.26
C ILE A 90 4.21 -4.49 -10.31
N PHE A 91 4.55 -5.48 -9.49
CA PHE A 91 5.89 -6.09 -9.50
C PHE A 91 6.16 -6.85 -10.81
N VAL A 92 5.18 -7.59 -11.35
CA VAL A 92 5.33 -8.24 -12.67
C VAL A 92 5.57 -7.19 -13.76
N GLN A 93 4.81 -6.10 -13.77
CA GLN A 93 4.99 -5.00 -14.73
C GLN A 93 6.37 -4.33 -14.61
N ASN A 94 6.96 -4.35 -13.41
CA ASN A 94 8.29 -3.83 -13.15
C ASN A 94 9.44 -4.83 -13.40
N GLY A 95 9.14 -5.99 -14.01
CA GLY A 95 10.15 -6.94 -14.50
C GLY A 95 10.55 -8.03 -13.51
N TYR A 96 9.83 -8.18 -12.39
CA TYR A 96 10.09 -9.23 -11.41
C TYR A 96 9.54 -10.57 -11.92
N SER A 97 10.24 -11.68 -11.64
CA SER A 97 9.73 -13.01 -11.99
C SER A 97 8.55 -13.41 -11.10
N ILE A 98 7.65 -14.22 -11.64
CA ILE A 98 6.47 -14.72 -10.92
C ILE A 98 6.92 -15.60 -9.75
N GLU A 99 7.98 -16.39 -9.94
CA GLU A 99 8.57 -17.26 -8.93
C GLU A 99 9.06 -16.43 -7.73
N PHE A 100 9.83 -15.37 -8.00
CA PHE A 100 10.33 -14.48 -6.96
C PHE A 100 9.18 -13.84 -6.16
N ILE A 101 8.16 -13.35 -6.86
CA ILE A 101 6.98 -12.75 -6.22
C ILE A 101 6.28 -13.78 -5.33
N ARG A 102 6.04 -14.99 -5.86
CA ARG A 102 5.34 -16.09 -5.17
C ARG A 102 6.08 -16.52 -3.91
N GLU A 103 7.39 -16.77 -4.00
CA GLU A 103 8.23 -17.13 -2.85
C GLU A 103 8.09 -16.10 -1.73
N HIS A 104 8.15 -14.81 -2.09
CA HIS A 104 7.99 -13.77 -1.10
C HIS A 104 6.56 -13.71 -0.55
N VAL A 105 5.52 -13.97 -1.36
CA VAL A 105 4.12 -14.04 -0.87
C VAL A 105 4.00 -15.11 0.20
N GLU A 106 4.50 -16.31 -0.10
CA GLU A 106 4.47 -17.44 0.83
C GLU A 106 5.23 -17.11 2.11
N GLN A 107 6.41 -16.49 2.01
CA GLN A 107 7.19 -16.06 3.18
C GLN A 107 6.41 -15.08 4.07
N PHE A 108 5.71 -14.10 3.49
CA PHE A 108 4.90 -13.15 4.26
C PHE A 108 3.87 -13.87 5.13
N PHE A 109 3.12 -14.82 4.56
CA PHE A 109 2.10 -15.56 5.33
C PHE A 109 2.72 -16.44 6.42
N GLN A 110 3.89 -17.02 6.16
CA GLN A 110 4.66 -17.76 7.17
C GLN A 110 5.11 -16.85 8.33
N ASP A 111 5.67 -15.68 8.03
CA ASP A 111 6.16 -14.72 9.03
C ASP A 111 5.04 -14.27 9.99
N PHE A 112 3.84 -14.08 9.47
CA PHE A 112 2.68 -13.62 10.23
C PHE A 112 1.81 -14.75 10.79
N HIS A 113 2.16 -16.03 10.55
CA HIS A 113 1.40 -17.21 10.99
C HIS A 113 -0.07 -17.22 10.51
N VAL A 114 -0.31 -16.75 9.28
CA VAL A 114 -1.65 -16.66 8.69
C VAL A 114 -1.73 -17.61 7.51
N SER A 115 -2.85 -18.32 7.36
CA SER A 115 -3.11 -19.12 6.15
C SER A 115 -3.32 -18.21 4.95
N ASN A 116 -2.67 -18.51 3.82
CA ASN A 116 -2.85 -17.80 2.54
C ASN A 116 -4.23 -18.04 1.93
#